data_AF-A0A645DQG6-F1
#
_entry.id   AF-A0A645DQG6-F1
#
_cell.length_a   1.000
_cell.length_b   1.000
_cell.length_c   1.000
_cell.angle_alpha   90.00
_cell.angle_beta   90.00
_cell.angle_gamma   90.00
#
_symmetry.space_group_name_H-M   'P 1'
#
loop_
_entity.id
_entity.type
_entity.pdbx_description
1 polymer ?
#
loop_
_entity_poly.entity_id
_entity_poly.type
_entity_poly.pdbx_seq_one_letter_code
_entity_poly.pdbx_strand_id
1 'polypeptide(L)'
;MTFLGIGERAGNSEMEKILLFLADRIEGFDKYNLEPVTRFAEFMEKELGLRVPRNKAVVGKNIFAHESGIHAAGVLKNPFNYEPYPPELVGGTRLLLIGDSSGLEVIRYKVQETLNNLLDVETIVEKDDKRLLKIQREIQKLYDKEERVSCISDEELLAYVEKYFLYQPICDPAHTGRGKLKSKGKIQEPVEEKE
;
A
#
# COMPACT_ATOMS: atom_id res chain seq x y z
N MET A 1 -27.32 9.09 17.53
CA MET A 1 -26.11 8.65 16.81
C MET A 1 -26.22 7.15 16.58
N THR A 2 -25.82 6.68 15.40
CA THR A 2 -25.72 5.24 15.08
C THR A 2 -24.50 4.99 14.20
N PHE A 3 -23.98 3.77 14.23
CA PHE A 3 -22.89 3.38 13.35
C PHE A 3 -23.33 3.38 11.88
N LEU A 4 -22.48 3.86 10.98
CA LEU A 4 -22.79 4.13 9.56
C LEU A 4 -23.91 5.14 9.33
N GLY A 5 -24.46 5.74 10.39
CA GLY A 5 -25.62 6.64 10.32
C GLY A 5 -26.94 5.92 10.03
N ILE A 6 -27.04 4.61 10.26
CA ILE A 6 -28.27 3.85 9.99
C ILE A 6 -29.45 4.43 10.79
N GLY A 7 -30.56 4.69 10.10
CA GLY A 7 -31.77 5.27 10.68
C GLY A 7 -32.81 5.57 9.60
N GLU A 8 -33.92 6.21 9.98
CA GLU A 8 -34.95 6.59 9.02
C GLU A 8 -34.46 7.67 8.03
N ARG A 9 -34.98 7.63 6.79
CA ARG A 9 -34.73 8.64 5.74
C ARG A 9 -33.23 8.77 5.42
N ALA A 10 -32.63 9.93 5.73
CA ALA A 10 -31.22 10.22 5.54
C ALA A 10 -30.32 9.62 6.64
N GLY A 11 -30.92 9.01 7.66
CA GLY A 11 -30.20 8.37 8.75
C GLY A 11 -29.99 9.26 9.98
N ASN A 12 -29.26 8.73 10.94
CA ASN A 12 -28.82 9.43 12.15
C ASN A 12 -27.40 9.96 11.98
N SER A 13 -26.93 10.78 12.93
CA SER A 13 -25.52 11.18 13.00
C SER A 13 -24.60 9.96 13.07
N GLU A 14 -23.61 9.94 12.18
CA GLU A 14 -22.64 8.86 12.02
C GLU A 14 -21.67 8.80 13.20
N MET A 15 -21.71 7.68 13.93
CA MET A 15 -20.89 7.45 15.11
C MET A 15 -19.40 7.53 14.80
N GLU A 16 -18.97 6.86 13.74
CA GLU A 16 -17.56 6.73 13.36
C GLU A 16 -16.89 8.09 13.10
N LYS A 17 -17.62 9.04 12.49
CA LYS A 17 -17.12 10.40 12.23
C LYS A 17 -16.95 11.19 13.52
N ILE A 18 -17.94 11.10 14.41
CA ILE A 18 -17.92 11.85 15.66
C ILE A 18 -16.86 11.28 16.60
N LEU A 19 -16.73 9.96 16.70
CA LEU A 19 -15.67 9.33 17.48
C LEU A 19 -14.29 9.74 16.97
N LEU A 20 -14.09 9.75 15.65
CA LEU A 20 -12.83 10.20 15.06
C LEU A 20 -12.53 11.66 15.40
N PHE A 21 -13.52 12.55 15.26
CA PHE A 21 -13.34 13.95 15.63
C PHE A 21 -12.95 14.10 17.11
N LEU A 22 -13.64 13.39 17.99
CA LEU A 22 -13.34 13.46 19.41
C LEU A 22 -11.93 12.93 19.73
N ALA A 23 -11.52 11.79 19.16
CA ALA A 23 -10.22 11.19 19.39
C ALA A 23 -9.04 11.99 18.77
N ASP A 24 -9.25 12.60 17.59
CA ASP A 24 -8.17 13.27 16.83
C ASP A 24 -8.09 14.79 17.10
N ARG A 25 -9.20 15.44 17.46
CA ARG A 25 -9.28 16.92 17.54
C ARG A 25 -9.51 17.47 18.94
N ILE A 26 -9.96 16.65 19.88
CA ILE A 26 -10.20 17.10 21.26
C ILE A 26 -9.07 16.58 22.14
N GLU A 27 -8.25 17.51 22.62
CA GLU A 27 -7.13 17.19 23.51
C GLU A 27 -7.62 16.51 24.80
N GLY A 28 -6.96 15.40 25.17
CA GLY A 28 -7.28 14.63 26.38
C GLY A 28 -8.50 13.71 26.26
N PHE A 29 -9.04 13.50 25.06
CA PHE A 29 -10.19 12.61 24.84
C PHE A 29 -9.77 11.16 24.49
N ASP A 30 -9.11 10.48 25.44
CA ASP A 30 -8.62 9.11 25.25
C ASP A 30 -9.60 8.06 25.81
N LYS A 31 -10.86 8.13 25.38
CA LYS A 31 -11.93 7.28 25.92
C LYS A 31 -12.25 6.05 25.08
N TYR A 32 -12.06 6.11 23.77
CA TYR A 32 -12.54 5.08 22.84
C TYR A 32 -11.41 4.55 21.97
N ASN A 33 -11.39 3.22 21.77
CA ASN A 33 -10.54 2.59 20.76
C ASN A 33 -11.27 2.57 19.41
N LEU A 34 -10.69 3.23 18.40
CA LEU A 34 -11.24 3.32 17.06
C LEU A 34 -10.69 2.25 16.10
N GLU A 35 -9.67 1.49 16.50
CA GLU A 35 -9.09 0.41 15.70
C GLU A 35 -10.15 -0.58 15.13
N PRO A 36 -11.22 -0.98 15.85
CA PRO A 36 -12.17 -1.94 15.31
C PRO A 36 -13.17 -1.35 14.29
N VAL A 37 -13.17 -0.04 14.08
CA VAL A 37 -14.24 0.68 13.34
C VAL A 37 -14.35 0.21 11.90
N THR A 38 -13.24 0.11 11.16
CA THR A 38 -13.26 -0.38 9.77
C THR A 38 -13.75 -1.82 9.69
N ARG A 39 -13.21 -2.71 10.53
CA ARG A 39 -13.63 -4.13 10.58
C ARG A 39 -15.10 -4.29 10.97
N PHE A 40 -15.61 -3.44 11.85
CA PHE A 40 -17.02 -3.47 12.24
C PHE A 40 -17.94 -3.05 11.08
N ALA A 41 -17.53 -2.09 10.24
CA ALA A 41 -18.26 -1.75 9.01
C ALA A 41 -18.30 -2.92 8.02
N GLU A 42 -17.19 -3.63 7.83
CA GLU A 42 -17.16 -4.84 6.99
C GLU A 42 -18.05 -5.96 7.53
N PHE A 43 -18.04 -6.16 8.85
CA PHE A 43 -18.94 -7.09 9.52
C PHE A 43 -20.41 -6.73 9.26
N MET A 44 -20.79 -5.45 9.41
CA MET A 44 -22.15 -5.00 9.15
C MET A 44 -22.54 -5.12 7.67
N GLU A 45 -21.62 -4.83 6.74
CA GLU A 45 -21.83 -5.04 5.30
C GLU A 45 -22.18 -6.51 5.01
N LYS A 46 -21.43 -7.44 5.62
CA LYS A 46 -21.63 -8.88 5.47
C LYS A 46 -22.93 -9.38 6.12
N GLU A 47 -23.19 -9.04 7.37
CA GLU A 47 -24.27 -9.65 8.15
C GLU A 47 -25.63 -8.97 7.93
N LEU A 48 -25.65 -7.67 7.61
CA LEU A 48 -26.88 -6.92 7.36
C LEU A 48 -27.19 -6.74 5.88
N GLY A 49 -26.28 -7.16 4.98
CA GLY A 49 -26.43 -6.98 3.54
C GLY A 49 -26.42 -5.51 3.10
N LEU A 50 -25.90 -4.61 3.93
CA LEU A 50 -25.81 -3.19 3.64
C LEU A 50 -24.56 -2.91 2.80
N ARG A 51 -24.68 -2.17 1.70
CA ARG A 51 -23.51 -1.78 0.90
C ARG A 51 -22.82 -0.57 1.52
N VAL A 52 -21.57 -0.70 1.95
CA VAL A 52 -20.74 0.43 2.38
C VAL A 52 -20.06 1.03 1.14
N PRO A 53 -20.30 2.32 0.81
CA PRO A 53 -19.61 2.96 -0.31
C PRO A 53 -18.10 2.91 -0.14
N ARG A 54 -17.35 2.65 -1.22
CA ARG A 54 -15.88 2.58 -1.17
C ARG A 54 -15.25 3.90 -0.69
N ASN A 55 -15.91 5.02 -0.93
CA ASN A 55 -15.49 6.36 -0.54
C ASN A 55 -16.18 6.85 0.76
N LYS A 56 -16.85 5.96 1.51
CA LYS A 56 -17.47 6.30 2.79
C LYS A 56 -16.40 6.79 3.76
N ALA A 57 -16.58 7.97 4.34
CA ALA A 57 -15.62 8.53 5.29
C ALA A 57 -15.36 7.55 6.46
N VAL A 58 -14.13 7.56 6.97
CA VAL A 58 -13.63 6.72 8.09
C VAL A 58 -13.48 5.24 7.76
N VAL A 59 -14.45 4.60 7.11
CA VAL A 59 -14.51 3.13 6.95
C VAL A 59 -14.48 2.64 5.50
N GLY A 60 -14.49 3.54 4.53
CA GLY A 60 -14.54 3.18 3.12
C GLY A 60 -13.23 2.57 2.63
N LYS A 61 -13.32 1.50 1.84
CA LYS A 61 -12.18 0.72 1.31
C LYS A 61 -11.15 1.56 0.52
N ASN A 62 -11.53 2.73 0.00
CA ASN A 62 -10.67 3.56 -0.83
C ASN A 62 -10.24 4.88 -0.18
N ILE A 63 -10.60 5.16 1.08
CA ILE A 63 -10.33 6.50 1.66
C ILE A 63 -8.84 6.77 1.90
N PHE A 64 -8.03 5.72 2.02
CA PHE A 64 -6.57 5.79 2.13
C PHE A 64 -5.86 5.22 0.88
N ALA A 65 -6.58 5.15 -0.25
CA ALA A 65 -6.02 4.72 -1.52
C ALA A 65 -5.47 5.92 -2.30
N HIS A 66 -4.19 5.84 -2.67
CA HIS A 66 -3.49 6.87 -3.42
C HIS A 66 -3.02 6.32 -4.76
N GLU A 67 -3.56 6.85 -5.85
CA GLU A 67 -3.21 6.44 -7.22
C GLU A 67 -2.36 7.48 -7.93
N SER A 68 -2.77 8.75 -7.86
CA SER A 68 -2.10 9.86 -8.55
C SER A 68 -0.62 9.89 -8.17
N GLY A 69 0.27 9.91 -9.18
CA GLY A 69 1.71 9.82 -8.95
C GLY A 69 2.26 10.89 -8.01
N ILE A 70 1.70 12.10 -8.04
CA ILE A 70 2.12 13.21 -7.15
C ILE A 70 1.60 12.98 -5.72
N HIS A 71 0.37 12.51 -5.58
CA HIS A 71 -0.25 12.25 -4.28
C HIS A 71 0.43 11.08 -3.58
N ALA A 72 0.56 9.95 -4.27
CA ALA A 72 1.22 8.76 -3.76
C ALA A 72 2.69 9.03 -3.41
N ALA A 73 3.44 9.77 -4.25
CA ALA A 73 4.80 10.19 -3.91
C ALA A 73 4.85 11.17 -2.71
N GLY A 74 3.83 12.03 -2.56
CA GLY A 74 3.70 12.93 -1.42
C GLY A 74 3.47 12.19 -0.10
N VAL A 75 2.63 11.15 -0.13
CA VAL A 75 2.35 10.26 1.00
C VAL A 75 3.60 9.47 1.41
N LEU A 76 4.36 8.95 0.44
CA LEU A 76 5.63 8.26 0.71
C LEU A 76 6.66 9.15 1.42
N LYS A 77 6.64 10.47 1.17
CA LYS A 77 7.54 11.44 1.82
C LYS A 77 7.03 11.85 3.20
N ASN A 78 5.75 12.20 3.27
CA ASN A 78 5.08 12.56 4.51
C ASN A 78 3.58 12.24 4.36
N PRO A 79 3.06 11.21 5.05
CA PRO A 79 1.66 10.82 4.96
C PRO A 79 0.69 11.97 5.25
N PHE A 80 1.03 12.88 6.17
CA PHE A 80 0.20 14.03 6.54
C PHE A 80 -0.07 15.03 5.41
N ASN A 81 0.64 14.95 4.28
CA ASN A 81 0.37 15.78 3.10
C ASN A 81 -1.00 15.48 2.49
N TYR A 82 -1.46 14.23 2.56
CA TYR A 82 -2.70 13.77 1.93
C TYR A 82 -3.58 12.93 2.85
N GLU A 83 -3.10 12.57 4.04
CA GLU A 83 -3.85 11.83 5.04
C GLU A 83 -4.08 12.73 6.26
N PRO A 84 -5.33 13.13 6.53
CA PRO A 84 -5.64 14.00 7.66
C PRO A 84 -5.41 13.33 9.02
N TYR A 85 -5.36 12.00 9.05
CA TYR A 85 -5.07 11.16 10.20
C TYR A 85 -4.50 9.82 9.70
N PRO A 86 -3.70 9.09 10.50
CA PRO A 86 -3.15 7.80 10.10
C PRO A 86 -4.28 6.75 9.95
N PRO A 87 -4.22 5.89 8.91
CA PRO A 87 -5.22 4.85 8.69
C PRO A 87 -5.36 3.88 9.88
N GLU A 88 -4.25 3.62 10.58
CA GLU A 88 -4.19 2.70 11.71
C GLU A 88 -5.11 3.15 12.86
N LEU A 89 -5.36 4.46 13.00
CA LEU A 89 -6.26 5.01 14.02
C LEU A 89 -7.67 4.42 13.97
N VAL A 90 -8.13 4.06 12.77
CA VAL A 90 -9.50 3.56 12.53
C VAL A 90 -9.51 2.10 12.06
N GLY A 91 -8.36 1.42 12.17
CA GLY A 91 -8.16 0.06 11.64
C GLY A 91 -8.16 -0.02 10.12
N GLY A 92 -7.86 1.08 9.45
CA GLY A 92 -7.68 1.14 8.00
C GLY A 92 -6.26 0.73 7.59
N THR A 93 -6.05 0.64 6.28
CA THR A 93 -4.72 0.39 5.70
C THR A 93 -4.52 1.33 4.52
N ARG A 94 -3.30 1.87 4.43
CA ARG A 94 -2.87 2.69 3.29
C ARG A 94 -2.70 1.81 2.06
N LEU A 95 -3.26 2.23 0.93
CA LEU A 95 -3.13 1.54 -0.33
C LEU A 95 -2.43 2.45 -1.35
N LEU A 96 -1.32 1.99 -1.92
CA LEU A 96 -0.66 2.67 -3.03
C LEU A 96 -1.02 1.91 -4.31
N LEU A 97 -1.71 2.58 -5.21
CA LEU A 97 -2.19 2.01 -6.46
C LEU A 97 -1.29 2.45 -7.63
N ILE A 98 -1.15 1.57 -8.61
CA ILE A 98 -0.45 1.87 -9.86
C ILE A 98 -1.51 2.09 -10.95
N GLY A 99 -1.63 3.33 -11.41
CA GLY A 99 -2.52 3.79 -12.47
C GLY A 99 -1.77 4.47 -13.62
N ASP A 100 -2.52 5.18 -14.46
CA ASP A 100 -2.05 5.87 -15.67
C ASP A 100 -0.99 6.95 -15.39
N SER A 101 -1.12 7.61 -14.25
CA SER A 101 -0.36 8.77 -13.81
C SER A 101 0.65 8.40 -12.72
N SER A 102 0.86 7.11 -12.48
CA SER A 102 1.79 6.66 -11.47
C SER A 102 3.23 6.95 -11.86
N GLY A 103 3.90 7.70 -10.98
CA GLY A 103 5.30 8.03 -11.13
C GLY A 103 6.21 6.83 -10.84
N LEU A 104 7.43 6.92 -11.35
CA LEU A 104 8.48 5.92 -11.17
C LEU A 104 8.76 5.62 -9.68
N GLU A 105 8.57 6.60 -8.79
CA GLU A 105 8.73 6.43 -7.34
C GLU A 105 7.74 5.43 -6.74
N VAL A 106 6.47 5.50 -7.15
CA VAL A 106 5.40 4.62 -6.66
C VAL A 106 5.62 3.21 -7.19
N ILE A 107 5.97 3.09 -8.48
CA ILE A 107 6.30 1.81 -9.11
C ILE A 107 7.51 1.18 -8.42
N ARG A 108 8.57 1.95 -8.17
CA ARG A 108 9.77 1.48 -7.44
C ARG A 108 9.40 0.95 -6.06
N TYR A 109 8.60 1.70 -5.30
CA TYR A 109 8.16 1.31 -3.96
C TYR A 109 7.37 0.00 -4.00
N LYS A 110 6.38 -0.10 -4.88
CA LYS A 110 5.55 -1.30 -5.03
C LYS A 110 6.34 -2.51 -5.53
N VAL A 111 7.26 -2.33 -6.49
CA VAL A 111 8.17 -3.40 -6.95
C VAL A 111 9.06 -3.89 -5.81
N GLN A 112 9.62 -2.98 -5.00
CA GLN A 112 10.44 -3.36 -3.86
C GLN A 112 9.62 -4.09 -2.79
N GLU A 113 8.40 -3.64 -2.50
CA GLU A 113 7.46 -4.32 -1.61
C GLU A 113 7.17 -5.76 -2.10
N THR A 114 6.83 -5.92 -3.39
CA THR A 114 6.60 -7.23 -3.99
C THR A 114 7.84 -8.13 -3.94
N LEU A 115 9.04 -7.60 -4.21
CA LEU A 115 10.29 -8.36 -4.11
C LEU A 115 10.57 -8.82 -2.67
N ASN A 116 10.33 -7.95 -1.70
CA ASN A 116 10.53 -8.28 -0.29
C ASN A 116 9.60 -9.42 0.13
N ASN A 117 8.32 -9.34 -0.27
CA ASN A 117 7.34 -10.37 0.03
C ASN A 117 7.65 -11.70 -0.68
N LEU A 118 8.19 -11.65 -1.90
CA LEU A 118 8.49 -12.85 -2.68
C LEU A 118 9.74 -13.59 -2.20
N LEU A 119 10.78 -12.85 -1.81
CA LEU A 119 12.07 -13.40 -1.42
C LEU A 119 12.24 -13.53 0.10
N ASP A 120 11.30 -12.99 0.88
CA ASP A 120 11.37 -12.90 2.35
C ASP A 120 12.65 -12.23 2.86
N VAL A 121 13.12 -11.20 2.13
CA VAL A 121 14.32 -10.41 2.48
C VAL A 121 14.14 -8.93 2.17
N GLU A 122 14.83 -8.06 2.91
CA GLU A 122 14.88 -6.64 2.58
C GLU A 122 15.72 -6.39 1.33
N THR A 123 15.05 -6.00 0.25
CA THR A 123 15.66 -5.56 -1.00
C THR A 123 15.67 -4.04 -1.11
N ILE A 124 16.63 -3.51 -1.85
CA ILE A 124 16.71 -2.10 -2.20
C ILE A 124 16.70 -2.01 -3.71
N VAL A 125 15.71 -1.31 -4.26
CA VAL A 125 15.62 -1.02 -5.69
C VAL A 125 15.93 0.45 -5.90
N GLU A 126 17.01 0.72 -6.62
CA GLU A 126 17.42 2.08 -7.00
C GLU A 126 16.45 2.67 -8.03
N LYS A 127 16.24 3.98 -7.96
CA LYS A 127 15.31 4.68 -8.85
C LYS A 127 15.74 4.65 -10.32
N ASP A 128 17.04 4.62 -10.58
CA ASP A 128 17.62 4.64 -11.92
C ASP A 128 17.74 3.23 -12.54
N ASP A 129 17.14 2.21 -11.91
CA ASP A 129 17.16 0.85 -12.45
C ASP A 129 16.42 0.78 -13.80
N LYS A 130 17.13 0.36 -14.84
CA LYS A 130 16.59 0.21 -16.21
C LYS A 130 15.40 -0.76 -16.26
N ARG A 131 15.30 -1.72 -15.32
CA ARG A 131 14.18 -2.65 -15.22
C ARG A 131 12.89 -1.94 -14.83
N LEU A 132 12.96 -0.97 -13.91
CA LEU A 132 11.80 -0.15 -13.55
C LEU A 132 11.28 0.66 -14.73
N LEU A 133 12.18 1.24 -15.52
CA LEU A 133 11.82 1.97 -16.75
C LEU A 133 11.12 1.07 -17.77
N LYS A 134 11.51 -0.21 -17.88
CA LYS A 134 10.84 -1.18 -18.76
C LYS A 134 9.43 -1.50 -18.24
N ILE A 135 9.28 -1.75 -16.94
CA ILE A 135 7.98 -2.00 -16.30
C ILE A 135 7.05 -0.80 -16.50
N GLN A 136 7.52 0.42 -16.21
CA GLN A 136 6.75 1.65 -16.40
C GLN A 136 6.28 1.80 -17.85
N ARG A 137 7.14 1.53 -18.84
CA ARG A 137 6.76 1.62 -20.26
C ARG A 137 5.71 0.57 -20.65
N GLU A 138 5.81 -0.65 -20.13
CA GLU A 138 4.79 -1.68 -20.38
C GLU A 138 3.45 -1.30 -19.74
N ILE A 139 3.47 -0.79 -18.51
CA ILE A 139 2.26 -0.29 -17.84
C ILE A 139 1.65 0.87 -18.63
N GLN A 140 2.44 1.87 -19.03
CA GLN A 140 1.95 3.00 -19.81
C GLN A 140 1.33 2.55 -21.14
N LYS A 141 1.91 1.53 -21.79
CA LYS A 141 1.37 0.97 -23.03
C LYS A 141 -0.05 0.41 -22.83
N LEU A 142 -0.34 -0.20 -21.68
CA LEU A 142 -1.69 -0.70 -21.37
C LEU A 142 -2.71 0.44 -21.30
N TYR A 143 -2.34 1.58 -20.72
CA TYR A 143 -3.23 2.75 -20.64
C TYR A 143 -3.36 3.47 -22.00
N ASP A 144 -2.24 3.73 -22.68
CA ASP A 144 -2.23 4.53 -23.90
C ASP A 144 -2.78 3.80 -25.13
N LYS A 145 -2.54 2.47 -25.23
CA LYS A 145 -2.88 1.69 -26.44
C LYS A 145 -4.02 0.71 -26.23
N GLU A 146 -4.13 0.15 -25.04
CA GLU A 146 -5.13 -0.86 -24.71
C GLU A 146 -6.31 -0.27 -23.94
N GLU A 147 -6.31 1.07 -23.76
CA GLU A 147 -7.38 1.86 -23.13
C GLU A 147 -7.81 1.30 -21.76
N ARG A 148 -6.83 0.80 -21.00
CA ARG A 148 -7.08 0.27 -19.66
C ARG A 148 -7.65 1.36 -18.74
N VAL A 149 -8.65 1.00 -17.93
CA VAL A 149 -9.28 1.90 -16.95
C VAL A 149 -9.00 1.48 -15.51
N SER A 150 -8.62 0.23 -15.27
CA SER A 150 -8.31 -0.29 -13.93
C SER A 150 -6.85 -0.04 -13.55
N CYS A 151 -6.58 0.11 -12.26
CA CYS A 151 -5.21 0.04 -11.72
C CYS A 151 -4.59 -1.34 -11.99
N ILE A 152 -3.26 -1.40 -11.99
CA ILE A 152 -2.49 -2.66 -12.04
C ILE A 152 -2.71 -3.41 -10.72
N SER A 153 -3.08 -4.69 -10.80
CA SER A 153 -3.27 -5.53 -9.62
C SER A 153 -1.94 -6.01 -9.03
N ASP A 154 -1.95 -6.49 -7.80
CA ASP A 154 -0.74 -7.05 -7.17
C ASP A 154 -0.27 -8.32 -7.91
N GLU A 155 -1.17 -9.11 -8.49
CA GLU A 155 -0.81 -10.28 -9.31
C GLU A 155 -0.13 -9.88 -10.63
N GLU A 156 -0.63 -8.85 -11.30
CA GLU A 156 0.01 -8.31 -12.51
C GLU A 156 1.39 -7.73 -12.19
N LEU A 157 1.50 -7.01 -11.08
CA LEU A 157 2.77 -6.48 -10.61
C LEU A 157 3.77 -7.60 -10.31
N LEU A 158 3.33 -8.68 -9.65
CA LEU A 158 4.14 -9.86 -9.39
C LEU A 158 4.69 -10.44 -10.70
N ALA A 159 3.85 -10.59 -11.73
CA ALA A 159 4.30 -11.09 -13.03
C ALA A 159 5.38 -10.19 -13.67
N TYR A 160 5.27 -8.87 -13.53
CA TYR A 160 6.34 -7.95 -13.96
C TYR A 160 7.62 -8.11 -13.15
N VAL A 161 7.50 -8.24 -11.83
CA VAL A 161 8.66 -8.45 -10.94
C VAL A 161 9.39 -9.73 -11.31
N GLU A 162 8.67 -10.85 -11.45
CA GLU A 162 9.25 -12.12 -11.85
C GLU A 162 9.96 -12.02 -13.21
N LYS A 163 9.28 -11.46 -14.22
CA LYS A 163 9.81 -11.29 -15.58
C LYS A 163 11.12 -10.50 -15.61
N TYR A 164 11.21 -9.40 -14.86
CA TYR A 164 12.34 -8.46 -14.95
C TYR A 164 13.43 -8.66 -13.90
N PHE A 165 13.09 -9.19 -12.72
CA PHE A 165 14.03 -9.32 -11.61
C PHE A 165 14.50 -10.77 -11.37
N LEU A 166 13.75 -11.78 -11.81
CA LEU A 166 14.12 -13.19 -11.61
C LEU A 166 14.51 -13.90 -12.91
N TYR A 167 13.75 -13.70 -13.98
CA TYR A 167 13.89 -14.50 -15.20
C TYR A 167 14.75 -13.85 -16.31
N GLN A 168 15.25 -12.63 -16.14
CA GLN A 168 16.23 -12.07 -17.09
C GLN A 168 17.52 -12.90 -17.00
N PRO A 169 17.99 -13.54 -18.09
CA PRO A 169 19.15 -14.41 -18.03
C PRO A 169 20.41 -13.61 -17.69
N ILE A 170 21.34 -14.30 -17.02
CA ILE A 170 22.74 -13.90 -16.74
C ILE A 170 23.51 -13.52 -18.04
N CYS A 171 22.91 -13.66 -19.21
CA CYS A 171 23.51 -13.40 -20.52
C CYS A 171 23.30 -11.96 -21.00
N ASP A 172 23.86 -10.99 -20.28
CA ASP A 172 24.26 -9.72 -20.90
C ASP A 172 25.62 -9.31 -20.30
N PRO A 173 26.74 -9.42 -21.05
CA PRO A 173 28.08 -9.11 -20.53
C PRO A 173 28.23 -7.65 -20.05
N ALA A 174 27.26 -6.79 -20.35
CA ALA A 174 27.25 -5.37 -20.01
C ALA A 174 26.50 -5.01 -18.72
N HIS A 175 25.77 -5.94 -18.08
CA HIS A 175 24.97 -5.66 -16.87
C HIS A 175 25.63 -6.21 -15.60
N THR A 176 26.71 -5.58 -15.14
CA THR A 176 27.16 -5.67 -13.75
C THR A 176 26.28 -4.78 -12.86
N GLY A 177 24.98 -5.07 -12.80
CA GLY A 177 24.08 -4.52 -11.80
C GLY A 177 24.43 -5.13 -10.45
N ARG A 178 25.27 -4.46 -9.66
CA ARG A 178 25.58 -4.85 -8.27
C ARG A 178 24.34 -4.69 -7.40
N GLY A 179 23.45 -5.68 -7.39
CA GLY A 179 22.55 -5.89 -6.25
C GLY A 179 23.41 -6.27 -5.05
N LYS A 180 23.72 -5.30 -4.18
CA LYS A 180 24.40 -5.59 -2.93
C LYS A 180 23.39 -6.27 -2.00
N LEU A 181 23.38 -7.60 -1.97
CA LEU A 181 22.88 -8.36 -0.83
C LEU A 181 23.77 -8.02 0.36
N LYS A 182 23.28 -7.24 1.33
CA LYS A 182 23.93 -7.11 2.63
C LYS A 182 23.47 -8.29 3.49
N SER A 183 24.26 -9.35 3.57
CA SER A 183 24.09 -10.33 4.65
C SER A 183 24.54 -9.68 5.97
N LYS A 184 23.59 -9.47 6.89
CA LYS A 184 23.91 -9.26 8.31
C LYS A 184 23.78 -10.62 9.01
N GLY A 185 24.92 -11.21 9.33
CA GLY A 185 24.99 -12.43 10.11
C GLY A 185 26.40 -12.99 10.14
N LYS A 186 27.21 -12.57 11.11
CA LYS A 186 28.44 -13.28 11.46
C LYS A 186 28.00 -14.62 12.06
N ILE A 187 28.17 -15.71 11.31
CA ILE A 187 28.16 -17.04 11.89
C ILE A 187 29.52 -17.19 12.59
N GLN A 188 29.51 -17.21 13.92
CA GLN A 188 30.68 -17.57 14.71
C GLN A 188 30.96 -19.06 14.47
N GLU A 189 32.17 -19.36 14.01
CA GLU A 189 32.67 -20.74 13.96
C GLU A 189 32.75 -21.31 15.38
N PRO A 190 32.39 -22.58 15.59
CA PRO A 190 32.50 -23.23 16.89
C PRO A 190 33.98 -23.43 17.22
N VAL A 191 34.37 -22.99 18.42
CA VAL A 191 35.72 -23.20 18.98
C VAL A 191 35.84 -24.68 19.36
N GLU A 192 36.78 -25.40 18.73
CA GLU A 192 37.21 -26.72 19.17
C GLU A 192 37.90 -26.61 20.54
N GLU A 193 37.27 -27.15 21.58
CA GLU A 193 37.92 -27.44 22.86
C GLU A 193 38.87 -28.63 22.66
N LYS A 194 40.17 -28.38 22.88
CA LYS A 194 41.17 -29.42 23.09
C LYS A 194 41.40 -29.57 24.59
N GLU A 195 41.01 -30.73 25.13
CA GLU A 195 41.66 -31.37 26.28
C GLU A 195 42.31 -32.68 25.82
#